data_AF-A0A409VDQ1-F1
#
_entry.id   AF-A0A409VDQ1-F1
#
_cell.length_a   1.000
_cell.length_b   1.000
_cell.length_c   1.000
_cell.angle_alpha   90.00
_cell.angle_beta   90.00
_cell.angle_gamma   90.00
#
_symmetry.space_group_name_H-M   'P 1'
#
loop_
_entity.id
_entity.type
_entity.pdbx_description
1 polymer ?
#
loop_
_entity_poly.entity_id
_entity_poly.type
_entity_poly.pdbx_seq_one_letter_code
_entity_poly.pdbx_strand_id
1 'polypeptide(L)'
;MYPTPEEEKIVHEAEKLMVETMSRYDPSHDRYHVYRVRKTALRLAKALTPTPDLLVIELAALLHDVLDKKYVTPEQASDPYGFFLPFFTAWKTTGIDLVEDGRGQLIAKIVDNVSWTTEKKRRQTGEWSNWHDTCAELHCVQDSDRLDAIGAFGRTYSHSLEKTAEA
;
A
#
# COMPACT_ATOMS: atom_id res chain seq x y z
N MET A 1 14.44 -17.52 -6.67
CA MET A 1 13.72 -17.52 -5.38
C MET A 1 13.70 -16.07 -4.92
N TYR A 2 12.53 -15.50 -4.69
CA TYR A 2 12.40 -14.09 -4.32
C TYR A 2 12.91 -13.83 -2.88
N PRO A 3 13.59 -12.71 -2.61
CA PRO A 3 14.01 -11.67 -3.57
C PRO A 3 15.36 -11.98 -4.25
N THR A 4 15.60 -11.42 -5.45
CA THR A 4 16.95 -11.29 -6.02
C THR A 4 17.76 -10.19 -5.32
N PRO A 5 19.09 -10.13 -5.48
CA PRO A 5 19.91 -9.06 -4.89
C PRO A 5 19.51 -7.65 -5.35
N GLU A 6 19.01 -7.51 -6.58
CA GLU A 6 18.50 -6.24 -7.11
C GLU A 6 17.16 -5.90 -6.47
N GLU A 7 16.24 -6.86 -6.37
CA GLU A 7 14.94 -6.67 -5.70
C GLU A 7 15.13 -6.28 -4.22
N GLU A 8 16.08 -6.89 -3.52
CA GLU A 8 16.39 -6.57 -2.13
C GLU A 8 16.84 -5.10 -1.96
N LYS A 9 17.62 -4.57 -2.91
CA LYS A 9 18.01 -3.14 -2.90
C LYS A 9 16.81 -2.23 -3.11
N ILE A 10 15.91 -2.58 -4.03
CA ILE A 10 14.69 -1.81 -4.29
C ILE A 10 13.83 -1.74 -3.04
N VAL A 11 13.60 -2.90 -2.41
CA VAL A 11 12.83 -3.02 -1.18
C VAL A 11 13.47 -2.22 -0.04
N HIS A 12 14.80 -2.25 0.09
CA HIS A 12 15.52 -1.49 1.11
C HIS A 12 15.37 0.02 0.94
N GLU A 13 15.43 0.54 -0.28
CA GLU A 13 15.23 1.98 -0.51
C GLU A 13 13.75 2.39 -0.34
N ALA A 14 12.79 1.53 -0.69
CA ALA A 14 11.39 1.77 -0.38
C ALA A 14 11.15 1.82 1.14
N GLU A 15 11.82 0.93 1.89
CA GLU A 15 11.75 0.92 3.35
C GLU A 15 12.35 2.19 3.96
N LYS A 16 13.50 2.66 3.46
CA LYS A 16 14.05 3.96 3.88
C LYS A 16 13.09 5.11 3.63
N LEU A 17 12.53 5.19 2.42
CA LEU A 17 11.55 6.22 2.05
C LEU A 17 10.35 6.21 3.00
N MET A 18 9.83 5.01 3.32
CA MET A 18 8.76 4.83 4.29
C MET A 18 9.18 5.30 5.68
N VAL A 19 10.33 4.86 6.20
CA VAL A 19 10.79 5.23 7.55
C VAL A 19 11.01 6.73 7.67
N GLU A 20 11.61 7.37 6.67
CA GLU A 20 11.83 8.81 6.65
C GLU A 20 10.50 9.58 6.64
N THR A 21 9.52 9.11 5.86
CA THR A 21 8.19 9.73 5.79
C THR A 21 7.43 9.56 7.12
N MET A 22 7.33 8.32 7.61
CA MET A 22 6.59 7.97 8.83
C MET A 22 7.18 8.59 10.09
N SER A 23 8.47 8.96 10.09
CA SER A 23 9.10 9.68 11.21
C SER A 23 8.45 11.05 11.51
N ARG A 24 7.69 11.58 10.54
CA ARG A 24 6.97 12.86 10.63
C ARG A 24 5.50 12.68 10.99
N TYR A 25 5.00 11.45 10.96
CA TYR A 25 3.60 11.13 11.20
C TYR A 25 3.35 10.95 12.70
N ASP A 26 2.09 11.04 13.12
CA ASP A 26 1.74 10.77 14.51
C ASP A 26 1.89 9.27 14.86
N PRO A 27 1.89 8.89 16.15
CA PRO A 27 2.00 7.49 16.56
C PRO A 27 0.88 6.60 16.00
N SER A 28 -0.20 7.19 15.45
CA SER A 28 -1.30 6.46 14.83
C SER A 28 -1.01 5.94 13.42
N HIS A 29 0.15 6.30 12.84
CA HIS A 29 0.68 5.78 11.57
C HIS A 29 2.18 5.52 11.75
N ASP A 30 2.53 4.58 12.64
CA ASP A 30 3.92 4.25 12.90
C ASP A 30 4.45 3.24 11.86
N ARG A 31 5.76 3.27 11.60
CA ARG A 31 6.44 2.28 10.74
C ARG A 31 6.15 0.83 11.15
N TYR A 32 5.79 0.57 12.41
CA TYR A 32 5.51 -0.77 12.89
C TYR A 32 4.21 -1.33 12.32
N HIS A 33 3.20 -0.50 12.09
CA HIS A 33 2.02 -0.85 11.30
C HIS A 33 2.43 -1.33 9.91
N VAL A 34 3.18 -0.51 9.17
CA VAL A 34 3.63 -0.85 7.81
C VAL A 34 4.43 -2.16 7.76
N TYR A 35 5.31 -2.41 8.74
CA TYR A 35 6.04 -3.68 8.82
C TYR A 35 5.13 -4.90 9.02
N ARG A 36 4.06 -4.78 9.81
CA ARG A 36 3.09 -5.87 10.04
C ARG A 36 2.26 -6.12 8.79
N VAL A 37 1.83 -5.06 8.10
CA VAL A 37 1.13 -5.12 6.81
C VAL A 37 2.02 -5.83 5.78
N ARG A 38 3.25 -5.37 5.54
CA ARG A 38 4.23 -6.00 4.63
C ARG A 38 4.39 -7.50 4.89
N LYS A 39 4.64 -7.87 6.15
CA LYS A 39 4.85 -9.28 6.54
C LYS A 39 3.60 -10.14 6.26
N THR A 40 2.42 -9.59 6.52
CA THR A 40 1.15 -10.30 6.32
C THR A 40 0.82 -10.40 4.84
N ALA A 41 0.97 -9.32 4.07
CA ALA A 41 0.77 -9.30 2.63
C ALA A 41 1.62 -10.35 1.90
N LEU A 42 2.92 -10.43 2.23
CA LEU A 42 3.83 -11.43 1.66
C LEU A 42 3.45 -12.87 2.04
N ARG A 43 2.89 -13.08 3.24
CA ARG A 43 2.40 -14.40 3.67
C ARG A 43 1.15 -14.81 2.89
N LEU A 44 0.21 -13.88 2.70
CA LEU A 44 -1.00 -14.10 1.90
C LEU A 44 -0.61 -14.44 0.46
N ALA A 45 0.25 -13.64 -0.16
CA ALA A 45 0.73 -13.83 -1.52
C ALA A 45 1.35 -15.23 -1.75
N LYS A 46 2.23 -15.66 -0.84
CA LYS A 46 2.90 -16.98 -0.93
C LYS A 46 1.94 -18.16 -0.73
N ALA A 47 0.75 -17.94 -0.18
CA ALA A 47 -0.28 -18.97 -0.03
C ALA A 47 -1.21 -19.07 -1.26
N LEU A 48 -1.15 -18.12 -2.20
CA LEU A 48 -1.95 -18.13 -3.43
C LEU A 48 -1.30 -18.95 -4.55
N THR A 49 -2.14 -19.52 -5.42
CA THR A 49 -1.73 -20.25 -6.62
C THR A 49 -2.56 -19.76 -7.82
N PRO A 50 -1.95 -19.19 -8.87
CA PRO A 50 -0.51 -18.87 -8.97
C PRO A 50 -0.08 -17.82 -7.94
N THR A 51 1.21 -17.80 -7.60
CA THR A 51 1.78 -16.78 -6.72
C THR A 51 1.81 -15.43 -7.47
N PRO A 52 1.20 -14.36 -6.93
CA PRO A 52 1.25 -13.02 -7.52
C PRO A 52 2.65 -12.40 -7.40
N ASP A 53 2.87 -11.24 -8.04
CA ASP A 53 4.17 -10.58 -8.02
C ASP A 53 4.54 -10.09 -6.60
N LEU A 54 5.52 -10.76 -6.00
CA LEU A 54 5.94 -10.48 -4.62
C LEU A 54 6.63 -9.12 -4.49
N LEU A 55 7.33 -8.64 -5.52
CA LEU A 55 7.95 -7.31 -5.49
C LEU A 55 6.87 -6.23 -5.49
N VAL A 56 5.87 -6.36 -6.35
CA VAL A 56 4.73 -5.42 -6.39
C VAL A 56 4.04 -5.36 -5.04
N ILE A 57 3.76 -6.52 -4.43
CA ILE A 57 3.08 -6.59 -3.13
C ILE A 57 3.92 -5.98 -2.02
N GLU A 58 5.22 -6.28 -1.98
CA GLU A 58 6.11 -5.77 -0.95
C GLU A 58 6.29 -4.25 -1.05
N LEU A 59 6.47 -3.72 -2.26
CA LEU A 59 6.58 -2.28 -2.48
C LEU A 59 5.26 -1.55 -2.22
N ALA A 60 4.13 -2.09 -2.69
CA ALA A 60 2.82 -1.50 -2.40
C ALA A 60 2.53 -1.48 -0.89
N ALA A 61 2.83 -2.56 -0.17
CA ALA A 61 2.68 -2.61 1.28
C ALA A 61 3.60 -1.62 2.00
N LEU A 62 4.84 -1.41 1.55
CA LEU A 62 5.75 -0.42 2.14
C LEU A 62 5.28 1.03 1.89
N LEU A 63 4.65 1.29 0.75
CA LEU A 63 4.36 2.65 0.28
C LEU A 63 2.90 3.08 0.50
N HIS A 64 1.99 2.18 0.91
CA HIS A 64 0.55 2.47 0.96
C HIS A 64 0.16 3.70 1.80
N ASP A 65 0.85 3.92 2.92
CA ASP A 65 0.59 5.06 3.82
C ASP A 65 1.46 6.30 3.53
N VAL A 66 2.44 6.22 2.63
CA VAL A 66 3.39 7.33 2.35
C VAL A 66 2.67 8.58 1.81
N LEU A 67 1.52 8.40 1.17
CA LEU A 67 0.68 9.46 0.62
C LEU A 67 -0.63 9.66 1.38
N ASP A 68 -0.62 9.37 2.68
CA ASP A 68 -1.81 9.63 3.50
C ASP A 68 -2.20 11.12 3.44
N LYS A 69 -3.46 11.36 3.07
CA LYS A 69 -4.05 12.68 2.82
C LYS A 69 -3.99 13.62 4.02
N LYS A 70 -3.75 13.09 5.22
CA LYS A 70 -3.53 13.87 6.44
C LYS A 70 -2.19 14.62 6.43
N TYR A 71 -1.19 14.13 5.70
CA TYR A 71 0.19 14.62 5.78
C TYR A 71 0.75 15.15 4.45
N VAL A 72 0.11 14.82 3.32
CA VAL A 72 0.53 15.29 2.00
C VAL A 72 -0.48 16.27 1.40
N THR A 73 -0.06 17.07 0.43
CA THR A 73 -0.98 18.01 -0.22
C THR A 73 -1.99 17.26 -1.12
N PRO A 74 -3.16 17.84 -1.41
CA PRO A 74 -4.13 17.23 -2.33
C PRO A 74 -3.53 16.89 -3.69
N GLU A 75 -2.60 17.70 -4.19
CA GLU A 75 -1.90 17.49 -5.46
C GLU A 75 -1.07 16.20 -5.39
N GLN A 76 -0.30 16.01 -4.31
CA GLN A 76 0.52 14.81 -4.10
C GLN A 76 -0.35 13.55 -3.92
N ALA A 77 -1.43 13.66 -3.14
CA ALA A 77 -2.36 12.54 -2.94
C ALA A 77 -3.14 12.16 -4.21
N SER A 78 -3.30 13.09 -5.16
CA SER A 78 -4.08 12.87 -6.39
C SER A 78 -3.32 12.12 -7.48
N ASP A 79 -1.98 12.09 -7.41
CA ASP A 79 -1.14 11.42 -8.39
C ASP A 79 -0.02 10.58 -7.72
N PRO A 80 -0.38 9.41 -7.14
CA PRO A 80 0.62 8.52 -6.55
C PRO A 80 1.69 8.08 -7.55
N TYR A 81 1.35 7.91 -8.83
CA TYR A 81 2.32 7.50 -9.84
C TYR A 81 3.36 8.59 -10.09
N GLY A 82 2.92 9.84 -10.31
CA GLY A 82 3.83 10.97 -10.47
C GLY A 82 4.71 11.20 -9.24
N PHE A 83 4.17 11.03 -8.03
CA PHE A 83 4.94 11.13 -6.80
C PHE A 83 6.05 10.08 -6.69
N PHE A 84 5.76 8.81 -7.03
CA PHE A 84 6.73 7.72 -6.96
C PHE A 84 7.58 7.54 -8.23
N LEU A 85 7.33 8.30 -9.30
CA LEU A 85 8.07 8.20 -10.55
C LEU A 85 9.60 8.34 -10.37
N PRO A 86 10.13 9.28 -9.56
CA PRO A 86 11.57 9.34 -9.28
C PRO A 86 12.10 8.05 -8.64
N PHE A 87 11.32 7.43 -7.75
CA PHE A 87 11.68 6.14 -7.16
C PHE A 87 11.68 5.03 -8.21
N PHE A 88 10.63 4.91 -9.04
CA PHE A 88 10.54 3.86 -10.06
C PHE A 88 11.62 3.96 -11.14
N THR A 89 12.03 5.17 -11.50
CA THR A 89 13.05 5.41 -12.54
C THR A 89 14.49 5.22 -12.05
N ALA A 90 14.73 5.19 -10.74
CA ALA A 90 16.08 5.01 -10.16
C ALA A 90 16.71 3.65 -10.47
N TRP A 91 15.91 2.65 -10.87
CA TRP A 91 16.31 1.25 -11.01
C TRP A 91 16.60 0.81 -12.45
N LYS A 92 16.40 1.69 -13.44
CA LYS A 92 16.59 1.35 -14.86
C LYS A 92 17.99 0.79 -15.16
N THR A 93 19.01 1.24 -14.44
CA THR A 93 20.41 0.81 -14.62
C THR A 93 20.73 -0.52 -13.93
N THR A 94 19.84 -1.04 -13.08
CA THR A 94 20.03 -2.30 -12.34
C THR A 94 19.35 -3.49 -13.02
N GLY A 95 18.83 -3.32 -14.24
CA GLY A 95 18.13 -4.37 -14.98
C GLY A 95 16.67 -4.60 -14.56
N ILE A 96 16.16 -3.80 -13.61
CA ILE A 96 14.75 -3.79 -13.22
C ILE A 96 14.17 -2.42 -13.60
N ASP A 97 13.38 -2.38 -14.67
CA ASP A 97 12.68 -1.17 -15.09
C ASP A 97 11.20 -1.24 -14.68
N LEU A 98 10.92 -0.79 -13.46
CA LEU A 98 9.57 -0.73 -12.90
C LEU A 98 8.60 0.14 -13.72
N VAL A 99 9.13 1.02 -14.58
CA VAL A 99 8.29 1.86 -15.45
C VAL A 99 7.93 1.11 -16.72
N GLU A 100 8.91 0.49 -17.37
CA GLU A 100 8.71 -0.25 -18.62
C GLU A 100 7.90 -1.54 -18.43
N ASP A 101 8.14 -2.27 -17.33
CA ASP A 101 7.42 -3.51 -17.03
C ASP A 101 6.00 -3.29 -16.47
N GLY A 102 5.61 -2.04 -16.22
CA GLY A 102 4.29 -1.64 -15.72
C GLY A 102 4.08 -1.86 -14.21
N ARG A 103 5.05 -2.41 -13.48
CA ARG A 103 4.93 -2.64 -12.03
C ARG A 103 4.78 -1.35 -11.24
N GLY A 104 5.45 -0.27 -11.64
CA GLY A 104 5.32 1.05 -11.01
C GLY A 104 3.90 1.61 -11.12
N GLN A 105 3.24 1.44 -12.27
CA GLN A 105 1.84 1.82 -12.43
C GLN A 105 0.92 0.97 -11.56
N LEU A 106 1.17 -0.35 -11.49
CA LEU A 106 0.40 -1.25 -10.66
C LEU A 106 0.56 -0.93 -9.16
N ILE A 107 1.78 -0.69 -8.70
CA ILE A 107 2.08 -0.29 -7.32
C ILE A 107 1.34 0.99 -6.97
N ALA A 108 1.47 2.05 -7.78
CA ALA A 108 0.77 3.31 -7.54
C ALA A 108 -0.75 3.15 -7.51
N LYS A 109 -1.31 2.30 -8.39
CA LYS A 109 -2.73 2.00 -8.42
C LYS A 109 -3.18 1.21 -7.18
N ILE A 110 -2.37 0.28 -6.67
CA ILE A 110 -2.67 -0.43 -5.42
C ILE A 110 -2.67 0.54 -4.24
N VAL A 111 -1.65 1.40 -4.13
CA VAL A 111 -1.53 2.42 -3.08
C VAL A 111 -2.78 3.32 -3.04
N ASP A 112 -3.25 3.79 -4.20
CA ASP A 112 -4.46 4.61 -4.27
C ASP A 112 -5.75 3.87 -3.83
N ASN A 113 -5.78 2.54 -3.94
CA ASN A 113 -6.97 1.73 -3.73
C ASN A 113 -6.97 0.90 -2.44
N VAL A 114 -5.91 0.97 -1.63
CA VAL A 114 -5.81 0.17 -0.40
C VAL A 114 -6.83 0.59 0.66
N SER A 115 -7.03 1.89 0.84
CA SER A 115 -7.85 2.42 1.94
C SER A 115 -9.31 1.98 1.83
N TRP A 116 -9.88 1.56 2.96
CA TRP A 116 -11.32 1.28 3.09
C TRP A 116 -12.21 2.45 2.61
N THR A 117 -11.78 3.69 2.88
CA THR A 117 -12.56 4.88 2.49
C THR A 117 -12.61 5.02 0.97
N THR A 118 -11.49 4.75 0.30
CA THR A 118 -11.44 4.74 -1.17
C THR A 118 -12.32 3.63 -1.74
N GLU A 119 -12.24 2.41 -1.21
CA GLU A 119 -13.10 1.31 -1.66
C GLU A 119 -14.58 1.66 -1.54
N LYS A 120 -15.02 2.12 -0.35
CA LYS A 120 -16.44 2.47 -0.12
C LYS A 120 -16.90 3.55 -1.10
N LYS A 121 -16.10 4.59 -1.29
CA LYS A 121 -16.41 5.66 -2.25
C LYS A 121 -16.55 5.11 -3.66
N ARG A 122 -15.58 4.33 -4.16
CA ARG A 122 -15.60 3.79 -5.52
C ARG A 122 -16.76 2.85 -5.78
N ARG A 123 -17.15 2.04 -4.79
CA ARG A 123 -18.37 1.20 -4.86
C ARG A 123 -19.64 2.06 -4.96
N GLN A 124 -19.71 3.15 -4.21
CA GLN A 124 -20.87 4.06 -4.22
C GLN A 124 -20.96 4.89 -5.51
N THR A 125 -19.83 5.31 -6.07
CA THR A 125 -19.79 6.13 -7.30
C THR A 125 -19.79 5.32 -8.59
N GLY A 126 -19.76 3.98 -8.51
CA GLY A 126 -19.71 3.11 -9.70
C GLY A 126 -18.33 3.07 -10.37
N GLU A 127 -17.28 3.56 -9.71
CA GLU A 127 -15.88 3.49 -10.18
C GLU A 127 -15.22 2.14 -9.83
N TRP A 128 -15.89 1.30 -9.05
CA TRP A 128 -15.46 -0.07 -8.80
C TRP A 128 -15.56 -0.89 -10.10
N SER A 129 -14.46 -1.53 -10.47
CA SER A 129 -14.30 -2.21 -11.76
C SER A 129 -13.77 -3.63 -11.57
N ASN A 130 -13.85 -4.45 -12.63
CA ASN A 130 -13.37 -5.84 -12.64
C ASN A 130 -11.92 -5.97 -12.12
N TRP A 131 -11.06 -4.98 -12.39
CA TRP A 131 -9.67 -4.99 -11.88
C TRP A 131 -9.61 -5.07 -10.35
N HIS A 132 -10.52 -4.39 -9.64
CA HIS A 132 -10.57 -4.42 -8.18
C HIS A 132 -10.99 -5.79 -7.65
N ASP A 133 -11.78 -6.54 -8.41
CA ASP A 133 -12.24 -7.89 -8.04
C ASP A 133 -11.25 -8.99 -8.43
N THR A 134 -10.26 -8.70 -9.29
CA THR A 134 -9.36 -9.71 -9.87
C THR A 134 -7.88 -9.50 -9.56
N CYS A 135 -7.47 -8.32 -9.11
CA CYS A 135 -6.08 -8.03 -8.76
C CYS A 135 -5.70 -8.66 -7.41
N ALA A 136 -5.00 -9.80 -7.46
CA ALA A 136 -4.54 -10.52 -6.28
C ALA A 136 -3.55 -9.70 -5.43
N GLU A 137 -2.71 -8.87 -6.06
CA GLU A 137 -1.77 -7.98 -5.38
C GLU A 137 -2.51 -6.96 -4.52
N LEU A 138 -3.58 -6.34 -5.05
CA LEU A 138 -4.42 -5.41 -4.29
C LEU A 138 -5.04 -6.12 -3.08
N HIS A 139 -5.63 -7.31 -3.28
CA HIS A 139 -6.27 -8.06 -2.20
C HIS A 139 -5.29 -8.40 -1.09
N CYS A 140 -4.08 -8.85 -1.43
CA CYS A 140 -3.05 -9.16 -0.44
C CYS A 140 -2.73 -7.96 0.46
N VAL A 141 -2.59 -6.77 -0.13
CA VAL A 141 -2.26 -5.56 0.65
C VAL A 141 -3.48 -5.05 1.42
N GLN A 142 -4.66 -4.97 0.81
CA GLN A 142 -5.91 -4.55 1.47
C GLN A 142 -6.27 -5.45 2.66
N ASP A 143 -6.20 -6.76 2.48
CA ASP A 143 -6.52 -7.70 3.56
C ASP A 143 -5.48 -7.60 4.67
N SER A 144 -4.20 -7.44 4.34
CA SER A 144 -3.15 -7.28 5.35
C SER A 144 -3.30 -6.00 6.18
N ASP A 145 -3.68 -4.89 5.56
CA ASP A 145 -3.96 -3.61 6.23
C ASP A 145 -5.16 -3.74 7.19
N ARG A 146 -6.26 -4.34 6.72
CA ARG A 146 -7.45 -4.60 7.54
C ARG A 146 -7.18 -5.54 8.71
N LEU A 147 -6.43 -6.61 8.46
CA LEU A 147 -6.06 -7.58 9.50
C LEU A 147 -5.26 -6.92 10.62
N ASP A 148 -4.40 -5.95 10.29
CA ASP A 148 -3.65 -5.19 11.30
C ASP A 148 -4.56 -4.30 12.15
N ALA A 149 -5.63 -3.76 11.54
CA ALA A 149 -6.61 -2.91 12.22
C ALA A 149 -7.60 -3.67 13.13
N ILE A 150 -7.81 -4.98 12.94
CA ILE A 150 -8.76 -5.79 13.75
C ILE A 150 -8.11 -6.71 14.79
N GLY A 151 -6.80 -6.94 14.71
CA GLY A 151 -6.09 -7.80 15.66
C GLY A 151 -5.94 -7.17 17.06
N ALA A 152 -5.25 -7.85 17.98
CA ALA A 152 -4.95 -7.32 19.32
C ALA A 152 -4.13 -6.01 19.34
N PHE A 153 -3.64 -5.56 18.18
CA PHE A 153 -2.93 -4.29 17.95
C PHE A 153 -3.78 -3.25 17.21
N GLY A 154 -5.00 -3.61 16.83
CA GLY A 154 -5.96 -2.71 16.22
C GLY A 154 -6.26 -1.58 17.19
N ARG A 155 -5.80 -0.36 16.84
CA ARG A 155 -6.33 0.85 17.47
C ARG A 155 -7.82 0.86 17.20
N THR A 156 -8.59 0.48 18.21
CA THR A 156 -10.02 0.72 18.26
C THR A 156 -10.19 2.24 18.21
N TYR A 157 -10.42 2.78 17.02
CA TYR A 157 -10.88 4.15 16.88
C TYR A 157 -12.27 4.20 17.50
N SER A 158 -12.31 4.60 18.77
CA SER A 158 -13.50 5.00 19.50
C SER A 158 -14.06 6.30 18.92
N HIS A 159 -14.59 6.26 17.69
CA HIS A 159 -15.29 7.40 17.10
C HIS A 159 -16.56 7.04 16.34
N SER A 160 -17.14 5.86 16.59
CA SER A 160 -18.36 5.40 15.92
C SER A 160 -19.51 5.01 16.85
N LEU A 161 -19.46 5.32 18.15
CA LEU A 161 -20.55 5.02 19.10
C LEU A 161 -21.27 6.24 19.70
N GLU A 162 -21.15 7.44 19.13
CA GLU A 162 -21.79 8.65 19.71
C GLU A 162 -22.71 9.44 18.77
N LYS A 163 -23.12 8.92 17.60
CA LYS A 163 -24.03 9.65 16.69
C LYS A 163 -25.22 8.85 16.15
N THR A 164 -25.78 7.94 16.95
CA THR A 164 -27.11 7.36 16.65
C THR A 164 -28.03 7.30 17.87
N ALA A 165 -27.90 8.25 18.78
CA ALA A 165 -28.95 8.61 19.73
C ALA A 165 -29.18 10.13 19.60
N GLU A 166 -30.44 10.52 19.42
CA GLU A 166 -30.93 11.90 19.20
C GLU A 166 -30.93 12.41 17.75
N ALA A 167 -31.98 12.01 17.00
CA ALA A 167 -32.97 12.90 16.35
C ALA A 167 -33.97 12.07 15.53
#